data_AF-A0A432T3D0-F1
#
_entry.id   AF-A0A432T3D0-F1
#
_cell.length_a   1.000
_cell.length_b   1.000
_cell.length_c   1.000
_cell.angle_alpha   90.00
_cell.angle_beta   90.00
_cell.angle_gamma   90.00
#
_symmetry.space_group_name_H-M   'P 1'
#
loop_
_entity.id
_entity.type
_entity.pdbx_description
1 polymer ?
#
loop_
_entity_poly.entity_id
_entity_poly.type
_entity_poly.pdbx_seq_one_letter_code
_entity_poly.pdbx_strand_id
1 'polypeptide(L)'
;MIKRIIFLVLTSLLLVGCGVNCKGEPPRKAKYIQGGGHGMLHHFKLYDTRGDAGHTPSLKCINYRYVTSDVYSDKLGTVTASDIIWIDMQGNEVFSLNADQMEQMRMYLSMQKVVISGYTNEYASENGEYPIK
;
A
#
# COMPACT_ATOMS: atom_id res chain seq x y z
N MET A 1 -28.04 -38.30 -29.56
CA MET A 1 -27.52 -38.13 -28.17
C MET A 1 -26.09 -37.59 -28.13
N ILE A 2 -25.14 -38.14 -28.90
CA ILE A 2 -23.72 -37.71 -28.95
C ILE A 2 -23.52 -36.19 -29.20
N LYS A 3 -24.32 -35.58 -30.08
CA LYS A 3 -24.23 -34.13 -30.38
C LYS A 3 -24.48 -33.20 -29.17
N ARG A 4 -25.22 -33.65 -28.14
CA ARG A 4 -25.51 -32.85 -26.93
C ARG A 4 -24.35 -32.85 -25.93
N ILE A 5 -23.58 -33.94 -25.88
CA ILE A 5 -22.44 -34.10 -24.96
C ILE A 5 -21.26 -33.25 -25.42
N ILE A 6 -21.00 -33.21 -26.74
CA ILE A 6 -19.94 -32.37 -27.33
C ILE A 6 -20.20 -30.89 -27.05
N PHE A 7 -21.47 -30.46 -27.13
CA PHE A 7 -21.85 -29.08 -26.87
C PHE A 7 -21.62 -28.68 -25.40
N LEU A 8 -21.90 -29.60 -24.47
CA LEU A 8 -21.72 -29.40 -23.02
C LEU A 8 -20.24 -29.28 -22.62
N VAL A 9 -19.37 -30.09 -23.23
CA VAL A 9 -17.90 -30.03 -23.01
C VAL A 9 -17.30 -28.74 -23.60
N LEU A 10 -17.82 -28.27 -24.75
CA LEU A 10 -17.40 -26.99 -25.34
C LEU A 10 -17.79 -25.79 -24.48
N THR A 11 -18.99 -25.79 -23.88
CA THR A 11 -19.43 -24.71 -22.99
C THR A 11 -18.68 -24.67 -21.66
N SER A 12 -18.24 -25.82 -21.12
CA SER A 12 -17.44 -25.84 -19.89
C SER A 12 -15.99 -25.43 -20.13
N LEU A 13 -15.40 -25.72 -21.30
CA LEU A 13 -14.07 -25.22 -21.70
C LEU A 13 -14.04 -23.70 -21.89
N LEU A 14 -15.13 -23.10 -22.37
CA LEU A 14 -15.26 -21.64 -22.54
C LEU A 14 -15.46 -20.88 -21.21
N LEU A 15 -15.81 -21.57 -20.11
CA LEU A 15 -16.00 -20.97 -18.77
C LEU A 15 -14.74 -20.98 -17.90
N VAL A 16 -13.63 -21.60 -18.35
CA VAL A 16 -12.36 -21.67 -17.59
C VAL A 16 -11.41 -20.51 -17.93
N GLY A 17 -11.95 -19.40 -18.45
CA GLY A 17 -11.21 -18.17 -18.73
C GLY A 17 -11.05 -17.25 -17.51
N CYS A 18 -11.10 -17.77 -16.29
CA CYS A 18 -10.85 -16.97 -15.09
C CYS A 18 -9.34 -16.81 -14.87
N GLY A 19 -8.77 -15.67 -15.30
CA GLY A 19 -7.61 -15.03 -14.67
C GLY A 19 -6.38 -15.88 -14.34
N VAL A 20 -6.08 -16.93 -15.11
CA VAL A 20 -4.86 -17.72 -14.92
C VAL A 20 -3.64 -16.86 -15.28
N ASN A 21 -2.72 -16.71 -14.32
CA ASN A 21 -1.48 -15.91 -14.35
C ASN A 21 -1.59 -14.42 -13.99
N CYS A 22 -2.57 -13.99 -13.20
CA CYS A 22 -2.51 -12.66 -12.60
C CYS A 22 -1.34 -12.55 -11.61
N LYS A 23 -0.49 -11.53 -11.80
CA LYS A 23 0.56 -11.21 -10.81
C LYS A 23 -0.15 -10.76 -9.52
N GLY A 24 0.24 -11.35 -8.40
CA GLY A 24 -0.23 -10.94 -7.09
C GLY A 24 0.17 -9.49 -6.78
N GLU A 25 -0.48 -8.92 -5.77
CA GLU A 25 -0.10 -7.61 -5.23
C GLU A 25 1.38 -7.61 -4.85
N PRO A 26 2.21 -6.72 -5.43
CA PRO A 26 3.60 -6.63 -5.03
C PRO A 26 3.71 -6.20 -3.55
N PRO A 27 4.71 -6.72 -2.82
CA PRO A 27 4.85 -6.40 -1.40
C PRO A 27 5.20 -4.93 -1.23
N ARG A 28 4.68 -4.34 -0.15
CA ARG A 28 5.09 -3.02 0.32
C ARG A 28 6.58 -2.97 0.60
N LYS A 29 7.16 -1.78 0.51
CA LYS A 29 8.58 -1.54 0.81
C LYS A 29 8.80 -0.10 1.23
N ALA A 30 9.91 0.17 1.87
CA ALA A 30 10.38 1.51 2.18
C ALA A 30 11.80 1.71 1.64
N LYS A 31 12.25 2.96 1.62
CA LYS A 31 13.65 3.34 1.42
C LYS A 31 14.05 4.33 2.50
N TYR A 32 15.15 4.05 3.18
CA TYR A 32 15.81 5.05 4.01
C TYR A 32 16.66 5.96 3.13
N ILE A 33 16.44 7.26 3.21
CA ILE A 33 17.18 8.25 2.45
C ILE A 33 18.21 8.87 3.39
N GLN A 34 19.48 8.83 2.97
CA GLN A 34 20.57 9.40 3.75
C GLN A 34 20.50 10.93 3.63
N GLY A 35 20.28 11.59 4.76
CA GLY A 35 20.01 13.02 4.81
C GLY A 35 18.58 13.26 5.29
N GLY A 36 18.46 14.13 6.28
CA GLY A 36 17.18 14.56 6.82
C GLY A 36 16.34 15.36 5.82
N GLY A 37 15.17 15.79 6.27
CA GLY A 37 14.25 16.65 5.52
C GLY A 37 13.26 17.29 6.46
N HIS A 38 12.70 18.44 6.09
CA HIS A 38 11.78 19.21 6.96
C HIS A 38 12.34 19.51 8.37
N GLY A 39 13.66 19.68 8.48
CA GLY A 39 14.34 19.93 9.76
C GLY A 39 14.54 18.69 10.64
N MET A 40 14.15 17.50 10.19
CA MET A 40 14.26 16.23 10.92
C MET A 40 15.49 15.42 10.47
N LEU A 41 16.04 14.57 11.35
CA LEU A 41 17.24 13.77 11.08
C LEU A 41 17.05 12.58 10.12
N HIS A 42 15.90 11.92 10.16
CA HIS A 42 15.64 10.68 9.41
C HIS A 42 14.54 10.90 8.37
N HIS A 43 14.74 10.33 7.18
CA HIS A 43 13.78 10.35 6.08
C HIS A 43 13.51 8.93 5.55
N PHE A 44 12.25 8.54 5.56
CA PHE A 44 11.75 7.27 5.04
C PHE A 44 10.75 7.53 3.90
N LYS A 45 11.04 6.99 2.72
CA LYS A 45 10.08 6.95 1.61
C LYS A 45 9.34 5.63 1.63
N LEU A 46 8.04 5.67 1.83
CA LEU A 46 7.16 4.51 1.83
C LEU A 46 6.62 4.26 0.42
N TYR A 47 6.54 3.00 0.03
CA TYR A 47 5.93 2.56 -1.23
C TYR A 47 4.75 1.65 -0.89
N ASP A 48 3.55 2.21 -0.94
CA ASP A 48 2.31 1.46 -0.79
C ASP A 48 1.79 1.01 -2.15
N THR A 49 1.09 -0.12 -2.18
CA THR A 49 0.62 -0.75 -3.40
C THR A 49 -0.85 -0.42 -3.60
N ARG A 50 -1.21 0.11 -4.78
CA ARG A 50 -2.61 0.36 -5.15
C ARG A 50 -2.98 -0.36 -6.42
N GLY A 51 -4.10 -1.08 -6.38
CA GLY A 51 -4.70 -1.70 -7.55
C GLY A 51 -5.53 -0.68 -8.32
N ASP A 52 -5.23 -0.49 -9.60
CA ASP A 52 -6.11 0.24 -10.51
C ASP A 52 -7.22 -0.73 -10.94
N ALA A 53 -8.27 -0.81 -10.13
CA ALA A 53 -9.50 -1.51 -10.52
C ALA A 53 -10.20 -0.67 -11.59
N GLY A 54 -9.86 -0.87 -12.86
CA GLY A 54 -10.65 -0.32 -13.95
C GLY A 54 -12.09 -0.80 -13.79
N HIS A 55 -13.07 0.10 -13.85
CA HIS A 55 -14.52 -0.18 -13.81
C HIS A 55 -15.03 -1.02 -15.00
N THR A 56 -14.17 -1.84 -15.63
CA THR A 56 -14.57 -2.70 -16.73
C THR A 56 -14.90 -4.09 -16.18
N PRO A 57 -16.05 -4.68 -16.57
CA PRO A 57 -16.43 -6.05 -16.19
C PRO A 57 -15.58 -7.12 -16.90
N SER A 58 -14.37 -6.74 -17.35
CA SER A 58 -13.50 -7.62 -18.11
C SER A 58 -12.53 -8.34 -17.20
N LEU A 59 -12.35 -9.62 -17.49
CA LEU A 59 -11.46 -10.66 -16.94
C LEU A 59 -9.95 -10.29 -16.91
N LYS A 60 -9.60 -9.01 -16.74
CA LYS A 60 -8.23 -8.50 -16.76
C LYS A 60 -7.69 -8.45 -15.33
N CYS A 61 -6.45 -8.91 -15.16
CA CYS A 61 -5.75 -8.85 -13.89
C CYS A 61 -5.65 -7.41 -13.37
N ILE A 62 -5.73 -7.24 -12.06
CA ILE A 62 -5.50 -5.95 -11.41
C ILE A 62 -4.07 -5.52 -11.70
N ASN A 63 -3.92 -4.30 -12.25
CA ASN A 63 -2.62 -3.67 -12.37
C ASN A 63 -2.31 -2.96 -11.08
N TYR A 64 -1.25 -3.38 -10.42
CA TYR A 64 -0.76 -2.76 -9.21
C TYR A 64 0.32 -1.74 -9.54
N ARG A 65 0.24 -0.57 -8.89
CA ARG A 65 1.27 0.46 -8.93
C ARG A 65 1.68 0.85 -7.52
N TYR A 66 2.90 1.34 -7.39
CA TYR A 66 3.33 1.95 -6.14
C TYR A 66 2.90 3.41 -6.11
N VAL A 67 2.32 3.82 -4.98
CA VAL A 67 2.20 5.21 -4.57
C VAL A 67 3.18 5.47 -3.45
N THR A 68 3.66 6.71 -3.34
CA THR A 68 4.68 7.07 -2.37
C THR A 68 4.15 8.03 -1.33
N SER A 69 4.57 7.84 -0.08
CA SER A 69 4.44 8.83 0.98
C SER A 69 5.80 8.97 1.67
N ASP A 70 6.05 10.13 2.29
CA ASP A 70 7.33 10.44 2.92
C ASP A 70 7.12 10.68 4.42
N VAL A 71 7.91 9.98 5.25
CA VAL A 71 7.90 10.10 6.71
C VAL A 71 9.24 10.62 7.19
N TYR A 72 9.21 11.66 8.01
CA TYR A 72 10.37 12.30 8.61
C TYR A 72 10.28 12.22 10.13
N SER A 73 11.40 11.96 10.81
CA SER A 73 11.47 11.95 12.27
C SER A 73 12.89 12.20 12.78
N ASP A 74 13.02 12.77 13.98
CA ASP A 74 14.30 12.84 14.69
C ASP A 74 14.67 11.54 15.42
N LYS A 75 13.72 10.60 15.52
CA LYS A 75 13.87 9.40 16.34
C LYS A 75 13.77 8.14 15.48
N LEU A 76 14.53 7.13 15.89
CA LEU A 76 14.28 5.73 15.51
C LEU A 76 13.57 5.01 16.66
N GLY A 77 12.96 3.86 16.37
CA GLY A 77 12.14 3.11 17.31
C GLY A 77 10.66 3.47 17.20
N THR A 78 9.92 3.28 18.28
CA THR A 78 8.48 3.56 18.31
C THR A 78 8.22 5.05 18.49
N VAL A 79 7.47 5.62 17.55
CA VAL A 79 7.10 7.03 17.49
C VAL A 79 5.59 7.19 17.34
N THR A 80 5.09 8.35 17.75
CA THR A 80 3.69 8.74 17.62
C THR A 80 3.50 9.73 16.48
N ALA A 81 2.26 10.09 16.15
CA ALA A 81 1.98 11.10 15.12
C ALA A 81 2.64 12.46 15.42
N SER A 82 2.80 12.83 16.70
CA SER A 82 3.47 14.09 17.08
C SER A 82 5.00 14.05 16.96
N ASP A 83 5.60 12.88 16.79
CA ASP A 83 7.07 12.72 16.66
C ASP A 83 7.52 12.69 15.19
N ILE A 84 6.60 12.82 14.24
CA ILE A 84 6.87 12.66 12.81
C ILE A 84 6.22 13.76 11.99
N ILE A 85 6.80 14.03 10.82
CA ILE A 85 6.13 14.73 9.72
C ILE A 85 5.82 13.66 8.67
N TRP A 86 4.56 13.53 8.28
CA TRP A 86 4.14 12.58 7.25
C TRP A 86 3.49 13.32 6.09
N ILE A 87 4.12 13.22 4.93
CA ILE A 87 3.65 13.78 3.66
C ILE A 87 2.96 12.66 2.87
N ASP A 88 1.68 12.87 2.54
CA ASP A 88 0.89 11.95 1.73
C ASP A 88 1.34 11.92 0.26
N MET A 89 0.69 11.08 -0.55
CA MET A 89 1.00 10.94 -1.97
C MET A 89 0.59 12.16 -2.82
N GLN A 90 -0.17 13.10 -2.26
CA GLN A 90 -0.53 14.38 -2.87
C GLN A 90 0.43 15.52 -2.48
N GLY A 91 1.36 15.27 -1.55
CA GLY A 91 2.29 16.28 -1.05
C GLY A 91 1.77 17.07 0.16
N ASN A 92 0.67 16.64 0.78
CA ASN A 92 0.10 17.31 1.95
C ASN A 92 0.54 16.61 3.24
N GLU A 93 0.65 17.37 4.33
CA GLU A 93 0.86 16.79 5.66
C GLU A 93 -0.40 16.07 6.16
N VAL A 94 -0.29 14.76 6.38
CA VAL A 94 -1.39 13.86 6.77
C VAL A 94 -2.08 14.32 8.07
N PHE A 95 -1.30 14.86 9.01
CA PHE A 95 -1.79 15.18 10.36
C PHE A 95 -2.34 16.60 10.51
N SER A 96 -2.37 17.38 9.44
CA SER A 96 -2.94 18.73 9.48
C SER A 96 -4.47 18.74 9.62
N LEU A 97 -5.15 17.57 9.54
CA LEU A 97 -6.59 17.51 9.29
C LEU A 97 -7.46 16.78 10.34
N ASN A 98 -6.94 15.95 11.27
CA ASN A 98 -7.78 15.26 12.28
C ASN A 98 -7.02 14.77 13.53
N ALA A 99 -7.30 15.38 14.69
CA ALA A 99 -6.68 15.03 15.98
C ALA A 99 -7.01 13.60 16.46
N ASP A 100 -8.23 13.12 16.23
CA ASP A 100 -8.68 11.79 16.70
C ASP A 100 -7.92 10.63 16.02
N GLN A 101 -7.49 10.83 14.77
CA GLN A 101 -6.69 9.86 14.02
C GLN A 101 -5.23 9.83 14.50
N MET A 102 -4.75 10.90 15.14
CA MET A 102 -3.37 11.00 15.62
C MET A 102 -3.12 10.23 16.92
N GLU A 103 -4.12 10.13 17.81
CA GLU A 103 -3.92 9.55 19.14
C GLU A 103 -3.58 8.04 19.11
N GLN A 104 -4.20 7.32 18.17
CA GLN A 104 -4.09 5.87 18.07
C GLN A 104 -2.93 5.41 17.18
N MET A 105 -2.40 6.30 16.35
CA MET A 105 -1.34 5.93 15.42
C MET A 105 -0.02 5.70 16.16
N ARG A 106 0.62 4.58 15.85
CA ARG A 106 1.97 4.23 16.28
C ARG A 106 2.77 3.77 15.07
N MET A 107 3.98 4.31 14.93
CA MET A 107 4.91 3.90 13.89
C MET A 107 6.19 3.37 14.53
N TYR A 108 6.78 2.32 13.99
CA TYR A 108 8.14 1.88 14.32
C TYR A 108 9.06 2.20 13.16
N LEU A 109 10.10 2.99 13.40
CA LEU A 109 11.07 3.42 12.41
C LEU A 109 12.43 2.78 12.67
N SER A 110 12.96 2.02 11.72
CA SER A 110 14.35 1.54 11.77
C SER A 110 14.98 1.57 10.39
N MET A 111 16.31 1.41 10.30
CA MET A 111 17.02 1.32 9.02
C MET A 111 16.72 0.00 8.26
N GLN A 112 15.97 -0.93 8.86
CA GLN A 112 15.58 -2.20 8.24
C GLN A 112 14.11 -2.23 7.82
N LYS A 113 13.23 -1.51 8.53
CA LYS A 113 11.80 -1.48 8.21
C LYS A 113 11.09 -0.29 8.84
N VAL A 114 9.93 0.02 8.27
CA VAL A 114 8.91 0.87 8.88
C VAL A 114 7.68 0.03 9.16
N VAL A 115 7.06 0.17 10.34
CA VAL A 115 5.79 -0.48 10.67
C VAL A 115 4.79 0.58 11.07
N ILE A 116 3.60 0.56 10.47
CA ILE A 116 2.51 1.51 10.74
C ILE A 116 1.36 0.74 11.36
N SER A 117 0.79 1.28 12.43
CA SER A 117 -0.36 0.71 13.14
C SER A 117 -1.27 1.80 13.68
N GLY A 118 -2.57 1.49 13.82
CA GLY A 118 -3.56 2.40 14.38
C GLY A 118 -3.95 3.58 13.47
N TYR A 119 -3.50 3.61 12.22
CA TYR A 119 -3.93 4.61 11.24
C TYR A 119 -5.27 4.19 10.62
N THR A 120 -6.30 5.01 10.74
CA THR A 120 -7.61 4.74 10.14
C THR A 120 -7.99 5.87 9.21
N ASN A 121 -8.08 5.62 7.91
CA ASN A 121 -8.70 6.55 6.97
C ASN A 121 -9.65 5.78 6.03
N GLU A 122 -10.66 6.46 5.49
CA GLU A 122 -11.73 5.86 4.67
C GLU A 122 -11.24 5.37 3.29
N TYR A 123 -10.00 5.69 2.90
CA TYR A 123 -9.47 5.59 1.54
C TYR A 123 -8.18 4.75 1.39
N ALA A 124 -7.54 4.32 2.48
CA ALA A 124 -6.27 3.59 2.47
C ALA A 124 -5.93 2.97 3.84
N SER A 125 -5.70 1.66 3.88
CA SER A 125 -5.07 1.01 5.03
C SER A 125 -3.55 1.06 4.89
N GLU A 126 -2.94 2.19 5.27
CA GLU A 126 -1.46 2.30 5.35
C GLU A 126 -0.86 1.50 6.52
N ASN A 127 -1.71 0.91 7.37
CA ASN A 127 -1.25 -0.04 8.40
C ASN A 127 -0.55 -1.24 7.76
N GLY A 128 0.65 -1.57 8.24
CA GLY A 128 1.42 -2.71 7.79
C GLY A 128 2.93 -2.52 7.95
N GLU A 129 3.68 -3.52 7.48
CA GLU A 129 5.14 -3.51 7.49
C GLU A 129 5.70 -3.15 6.10
N TYR A 130 6.69 -2.26 6.10
CA TYR A 130 7.39 -1.76 4.92
C TYR A 130 8.89 -2.05 5.09
N PRO A 131 9.39 -3.19 4.58
CA PRO A 131 10.81 -3.52 4.62
C PRO A 131 11.63 -2.53 3.79
N ILE A 132 12.79 -2.12 4.31
CA ILE A 132 13.71 -1.22 3.60
C ILE A 132 14.55 -2.00 2.60
N LYS A 133 14.58 -1.54 1.34
CA LYS A 133 15.32 -2.15 0.23
C LYS A 133 16.06 -1.11 -0.61
#